data_AF-A0A1G0ZZR4-F1
#
_entry.id   AF-A0A1G0ZZR4-F1
#
_cell.length_a   1.000
_cell.length_b   1.000
_cell.length_c   1.000
_cell.angle_alpha   90.00
_cell.angle_beta   90.00
_cell.angle_gamma   90.00
#
_symmetry.space_group_name_H-M   'P 1'
#
loop_
_entity.id
_entity.type
_entity.pdbx_description
1 polymer ?
#
loop_
_entity_poly.entity_id
_entity_poly.type
_entity_poly.pdbx_seq_one_letter_code
_entity_poly.pdbx_strand_id
1 'polypeptide(L)'
;MRRKHAFTLIELLTVIVIIGVLSSMLVVVVRAARERTAKTKASAEVRELVRAWKSYWMVYNEWPATLDGENRPMDLPAMRILQGENPQKIVFMNFDIERNDGFRDPWGNYYYCDFSKTVNPGREVYQASVSIPNYRRYHHEYNQDLQ
;
A
#
# COMPACT_ATOMS: atom_id res chain seq x y z
N MET A 1 -42.34 -45.81 -27.61
CA MET A 1 -42.40 -44.35 -27.93
C MET A 1 -41.88 -43.56 -26.74
N ARG A 2 -40.75 -42.87 -26.86
CA ARG A 2 -40.13 -42.11 -25.76
C ARG A 2 -40.74 -40.70 -25.74
N ARG A 3 -41.56 -40.38 -24.73
CA ARG A 3 -42.12 -39.02 -24.57
C ARG A 3 -40.96 -38.05 -24.33
N LYS A 4 -40.83 -37.03 -25.18
CA LYS A 4 -39.90 -35.92 -24.94
C LYS A 4 -40.56 -34.98 -23.93
N HIS A 5 -39.90 -34.72 -22.81
CA HIS A 5 -40.32 -33.68 -21.86
C HIS A 5 -40.08 -32.32 -22.52
N ALA A 6 -41.16 -31.54 -22.67
CA ALA A 6 -41.08 -30.16 -23.12
C ALA A 6 -40.84 -29.26 -21.90
N PHE A 7 -39.91 -28.32 -22.03
CA PHE A 7 -39.57 -27.37 -20.98
C PHE A 7 -40.71 -26.39 -20.78
N THR A 8 -41.13 -26.19 -19.54
CA THR A 8 -42.22 -25.26 -19.21
C THR A 8 -41.70 -23.86 -18.94
N LEU A 9 -42.55 -22.85 -19.16
CA LEU A 9 -42.22 -21.45 -18.90
C LEU A 9 -41.93 -21.22 -17.40
N ILE A 10 -42.61 -21.96 -16.52
CA ILE A 10 -42.41 -21.86 -15.07
C ILE A 10 -41.05 -22.45 -14.63
N GLU A 11 -40.58 -23.52 -15.27
CA GLU A 11 -39.24 -24.06 -15.05
C GLU A 11 -38.17 -23.03 -15.45
N LEU A 12 -38.36 -22.31 -16.57
CA LEU A 12 -37.42 -21.25 -16.95
C LEU A 12 -37.46 -20.04 -15.98
N LEU A 13 -38.67 -19.64 -15.59
CA LEU A 13 -38.90 -18.48 -14.72
C LEU A 13 -38.27 -18.68 -13.33
N THR A 14 -38.44 -19.86 -12.74
CA THR A 14 -37.87 -20.16 -11.42
C THR A 14 -36.33 -20.16 -11.46
N VAL A 15 -35.72 -20.65 -12.53
CA VAL A 15 -34.26 -20.67 -12.70
C VAL A 15 -33.68 -19.25 -12.74
N ILE A 16 -34.27 -18.33 -13.52
CA ILE A 16 -33.76 -16.96 -13.59
C ILE A 16 -33.94 -16.20 -12.27
N VAL A 17 -35.01 -16.49 -11.52
CA VAL A 17 -35.22 -15.93 -10.18
C VAL A 17 -34.13 -16.40 -9.21
N ILE A 18 -33.82 -17.69 -9.21
CA ILE A 18 -32.76 -18.25 -8.34
C ILE A 18 -31.38 -17.68 -8.71
N ILE A 19 -31.06 -17.59 -10.02
CA ILE A 19 -29.80 -16.99 -10.47
C ILE A 19 -29.72 -15.50 -10.08
N GLY A 20 -30.83 -14.76 -10.16
CA GLY A 20 -30.90 -13.36 -9.71
C GLY A 20 -30.57 -13.22 -8.22
N VAL A 21 -31.14 -14.07 -7.37
CA VAL A 21 -30.87 -14.06 -5.92
C VAL A 21 -29.40 -14.40 -5.65
N LEU A 22 -28.88 -15.49 -6.23
CA LEU A 22 -27.50 -15.93 -6.02
C LEU A 22 -26.47 -14.91 -6.53
N SER A 23 -26.69 -14.33 -7.71
CA SER A 23 -25.79 -13.33 -8.29
C SER A 23 -25.73 -12.03 -7.47
N SER A 24 -26.86 -11.60 -6.88
CA SER A 24 -26.89 -10.40 -6.04
C SER A 24 -26.02 -10.54 -4.78
N MET A 25 -26.05 -11.72 -4.14
CA MET A 25 -25.22 -12.02 -2.96
C MET A 25 -23.73 -12.06 -3.33
N LEU A 26 -23.40 -12.59 -4.50
CA LEU A 26 -22.01 -12.75 -4.96
C LEU A 26 -21.30 -11.40 -5.11
N VAL A 27 -21.99 -10.37 -5.61
CA VAL A 27 -21.40 -9.03 -5.78
C VAL A 27 -20.94 -8.44 -4.44
N VAL A 28 -21.74 -8.58 -3.38
CA VAL A 28 -21.40 -8.05 -2.05
C VAL A 28 -20.19 -8.79 -1.47
N VAL A 29 -20.16 -10.12 -1.59
CA VAL A 29 -19.06 -10.94 -1.10
C VAL A 29 -17.75 -10.63 -1.83
N VAL A 30 -17.80 -10.49 -3.16
CA VAL A 30 -16.61 -10.16 -3.95
C VAL A 30 -16.04 -8.80 -3.56
N ARG A 31 -16.88 -7.78 -3.36
CA ARG A 31 -16.43 -6.46 -2.91
C ARG A 31 -15.71 -6.53 -1.56
N ALA A 32 -16.27 -7.26 -0.60
CA ALA A 32 -15.64 -7.45 0.71
C ALA A 32 -14.31 -8.23 0.62
N ALA A 33 -14.23 -9.24 -0.24
CA ALA A 33 -12.99 -9.99 -0.47
C ALA A 33 -11.89 -9.11 -1.08
N ARG A 34 -12.21 -8.30 -2.10
CA ARG A 34 -11.25 -7.37 -2.71
C ARG A 34 -10.71 -6.36 -1.71
N GLU A 35 -11.58 -5.82 -0.86
CA GLU A 35 -11.18 -4.87 0.17
C GLU A 35 -10.22 -5.49 1.21
N ARG A 36 -10.43 -6.77 1.58
CA ARG A 36 -9.50 -7.49 2.47
C ARG A 36 -8.15 -7.70 1.79
N THR A 37 -8.14 -8.12 0.53
CA THR A 37 -6.90 -8.29 -0.24
C THR A 37 -6.15 -6.97 -0.39
N ALA A 38 -6.87 -5.88 -0.67
CA ALA A 38 -6.31 -4.53 -0.74
C ALA A 38 -5.62 -4.15 0.59
N LYS A 39 -6.27 -4.34 1.74
CA LYS A 39 -5.67 -4.07 3.06
C LYS A 39 -4.41 -4.88 3.32
N THR A 40 -4.44 -6.18 3.01
CA THR A 40 -3.29 -7.06 3.20
C THR A 40 -2.12 -6.64 2.31
N LYS A 41 -2.39 -6.30 1.04
CA LYS A 41 -1.40 -5.80 0.09
C LYS A 41 -0.79 -4.48 0.58
N ALA A 42 -1.62 -3.51 0.95
CA ALA A 42 -1.14 -2.22 1.43
C ALA A 42 -0.26 -2.34 2.69
N SER A 43 -0.65 -3.23 3.61
CA SER A 43 0.14 -3.50 4.82
C SER A 43 1.50 -4.14 4.51
N ALA A 44 1.60 -4.96 3.46
CA ALA A 44 2.86 -5.54 3.01
C ALA A 44 3.77 -4.49 2.37
N GLU A 45 3.20 -3.67 1.48
CA GLU A 45 3.90 -2.57 0.81
C GLU A 45 4.48 -1.56 1.82
N VAL A 46 3.72 -1.16 2.85
CA VAL A 46 4.23 -0.29 3.93
C VAL A 46 5.43 -0.91 4.64
N ARG A 47 5.38 -2.21 4.95
CA ARG A 47 6.51 -2.89 5.61
C ARG A 47 7.76 -2.92 4.72
N GLU A 48 7.59 -3.10 3.42
CA GLU A 48 8.69 -3.07 2.47
C GLU A 48 9.29 -1.66 2.37
N LEU A 49 8.46 -0.63 2.29
CA LEU A 49 8.91 0.77 2.31
C LEU A 49 9.70 1.11 3.58
N VAL A 50 9.19 0.72 4.75
CA VAL A 50 9.87 0.95 6.04
C VAL A 50 11.23 0.23 6.06
N ARG A 51 11.31 -1.00 5.54
CA ARG A 51 12.59 -1.74 5.44
C ARG A 51 13.57 -1.06 4.50
N ALA A 52 13.09 -0.52 3.38
CA ALA A 52 13.92 0.20 2.41
C ALA A 52 14.51 1.48 3.02
N TRP A 53 13.67 2.30 3.64
CA TRP A 53 14.11 3.52 4.33
C TRP A 53 15.04 3.22 5.51
N LYS A 54 14.75 2.17 6.28
CA LYS A 54 15.66 1.73 7.34
C LYS A 54 17.04 1.35 6.78
N SER A 55 17.07 0.63 5.66
CA SER A 55 18.32 0.25 5.01
C SER A 55 19.07 1.46 4.47
N TYR A 56 18.36 2.46 3.94
CA TYR A 56 18.92 3.75 3.56
C TYR A 56 19.61 4.43 4.75
N TRP A 57 18.90 4.56 5.88
CA TRP A 57 19.45 5.16 7.10
C TRP A 57 20.65 4.39 7.64
N MET A 58 20.64 3.06 7.62
CA MET A 58 21.79 2.25 8.07
C MET A 58 23.06 2.49 7.24
N VAL A 59 22.90 2.89 5.98
CA VAL A 59 24.03 3.12 5.07
C VAL A 59 24.53 4.56 5.13
N TYR A 60 23.61 5.53 5.10
CA TYR A 60 23.96 6.96 5.00
C TYR A 60 23.93 7.70 6.33
N ASN A 61 23.28 7.13 7.36
CA ASN A 61 23.07 7.73 8.68
C ASN A 61 22.42 9.13 8.64
N GLU A 62 21.71 9.42 7.55
CA GLU A 62 20.95 10.64 7.31
C GLU A 62 19.70 10.30 6.50
N TRP A 63 18.67 11.14 6.61
CA TRP A 63 17.51 11.09 5.73
C TRP A 63 17.80 11.90 4.46
N PRO A 64 17.18 11.57 3.31
CA PRO A 64 17.36 12.36 2.11
C PRO A 64 16.80 13.78 2.31
N ALA A 65 17.65 14.79 2.12
CA ALA A 65 17.26 16.19 2.30
C ALA A 65 16.05 16.63 1.45
N THR A 66 15.83 15.99 0.29
CA THR A 66 14.67 16.23 -0.58
C THR A 66 13.34 15.83 0.07
N LEU A 67 13.40 14.91 1.03
CA LEU A 67 12.24 14.35 1.73
C LEU A 67 12.11 14.85 3.17
N ASP A 68 12.96 15.79 3.61
CA ASP A 68 12.85 16.35 4.96
C ASP A 68 11.49 17.03 5.18
N GLY A 69 10.82 16.67 6.28
CA GLY A 69 9.55 17.25 6.69
C GLY A 69 8.41 16.25 6.85
N GLU A 70 7.21 16.80 7.06
CA GLU A 70 5.99 16.05 7.31
C GLU A 70 5.18 15.85 6.02
N ASN A 71 4.51 14.71 5.95
CA ASN A 71 3.51 14.32 4.98
C ASN A 71 4.01 14.39 3.53
N ARG A 72 5.22 13.88 3.29
CA ARG A 72 5.79 13.80 1.93
C ARG A 72 5.19 12.62 1.18
N PRO A 73 4.64 12.80 -0.03
CA PRO A 73 4.16 11.67 -0.81
C PRO A 73 5.33 10.81 -1.32
N MET A 74 5.10 9.50 -1.46
CA MET A 74 6.01 8.58 -2.14
C MET A 74 5.88 8.77 -3.66
N ASP A 75 6.39 9.90 -4.12
CA ASP A 75 6.46 10.32 -5.51
C ASP A 75 7.71 9.77 -6.22
N LEU A 76 7.91 10.15 -7.49
CA LEU A 76 9.07 9.69 -8.26
C LEU A 76 10.42 10.06 -7.62
N PRO A 77 10.64 11.31 -7.13
CA PRO A 77 11.84 11.64 -6.38
C PRO A 77 12.12 10.66 -5.22
N ALA A 78 11.11 10.36 -4.40
CA ALA A 78 11.27 9.43 -3.28
C ALA A 78 11.64 8.01 -3.74
N MET A 79 10.99 7.52 -4.80
CA MET A 79 11.26 6.21 -5.37
C MET A 79 12.67 6.11 -5.98
N ARG A 80 13.10 7.15 -6.72
CA ARG A 80 14.41 7.15 -7.40
C ARG A 80 15.56 7.07 -6.41
N ILE A 81 15.45 7.72 -5.25
CA ILE A 81 16.45 7.65 -4.17
C ILE A 81 16.62 6.21 -3.66
N LEU A 82 15.50 5.52 -3.47
CA LEU A 82 15.48 4.11 -3.07
C LEU A 82 15.89 3.15 -4.20
N GLN A 83 15.81 3.58 -5.46
CA GLN A 83 16.27 2.82 -6.64
C GLN A 83 17.73 3.08 -7.02
N GLY A 84 18.51 3.76 -6.18
CA GLY A 84 19.93 3.97 -6.41
C GLY A 84 20.29 5.32 -7.00
N GLU A 85 19.38 6.29 -7.04
CA GLU A 85 19.75 7.70 -7.16
C GLU A 85 20.19 8.25 -5.79
N ASN A 86 21.29 7.69 -5.29
CA ASN A 86 21.94 8.06 -4.05
C ASN A 86 23.46 8.03 -4.26
N PRO A 87 24.26 8.64 -3.36
CA PRO A 87 25.69 8.81 -3.59
C PRO A 87 26.45 7.51 -3.90
N GLN A 88 26.04 6.37 -3.34
CA GLN A 88 26.68 5.07 -3.54
C GLN A 88 25.98 4.17 -4.57
N LYS A 89 24.91 4.64 -5.22
CA LYS A 89 24.08 3.89 -6.20
C LYS A 89 23.56 2.54 -5.70
N ILE A 90 23.23 2.45 -4.41
CA ILE A 90 22.69 1.25 -3.79
C ILE A 90 21.17 1.23 -3.96
N VAL A 91 20.65 0.11 -4.46
CA VAL A 91 19.20 -0.12 -4.60
C VAL A 91 18.67 -0.70 -3.29
N PHE A 92 17.75 0.00 -2.63
CA PHE A 92 17.08 -0.45 -1.42
C PHE A 92 15.73 -1.09 -1.69
N MET A 93 15.04 -0.65 -2.74
CA MET A 93 13.76 -1.22 -3.16
C MET A 93 13.58 -1.05 -4.67
N ASN A 94 13.16 -2.13 -5.33
CA ASN A 94 12.72 -2.06 -6.71
C ASN A 94 11.23 -1.75 -6.74
N PHE A 95 10.88 -0.67 -7.42
CA PHE A 95 9.51 -0.36 -7.81
C PHE A 95 9.31 -0.67 -9.29
N ASP A 96 8.09 -1.04 -9.65
CA ASP A 96 7.70 -1.13 -11.05
C ASP A 96 7.59 0.29 -11.64
N ILE A 97 8.62 0.70 -12.39
CA ILE A 97 8.81 2.06 -12.91
C ILE A 97 7.84 2.38 -14.07
N GLU A 98 7.10 1.39 -14.57
CA GLU A 98 6.13 1.61 -15.66
C GLU A 98 5.06 2.65 -15.28
N ARG A 99 4.82 2.86 -13.99
CA ARG A 99 3.86 3.83 -13.48
C ARG A 99 4.57 5.13 -13.11
N ASN A 100 4.67 6.03 -14.08
CA ASN A 100 5.38 7.32 -14.02
C ASN A 100 4.81 8.37 -13.04
N ASP A 101 4.01 7.95 -12.05
CA ASP A 101 3.27 8.87 -11.17
C ASP A 101 3.65 8.73 -9.69
N GLY A 102 4.40 7.70 -9.28
CA GLY A 102 4.74 7.43 -7.87
C GLY A 102 4.15 6.12 -7.33
N PHE A 103 4.52 5.74 -6.11
CA PHE A 103 4.10 4.48 -5.49
C PHE A 103 2.74 4.64 -4.79
N ARG A 104 1.74 3.91 -5.29
CA ARG A 104 0.35 4.06 -4.88
C ARG A 104 -0.19 2.82 -4.18
N ASP A 105 -1.09 3.06 -3.23
CA ASP A 105 -1.86 2.03 -2.55
C ASP A 105 -2.89 1.38 -3.50
N PRO A 106 -3.55 0.27 -3.08
CA PRO A 106 -4.60 -0.38 -3.87
C PRO A 106 -5.84 0.48 -4.15
N TRP A 107 -5.99 1.63 -3.48
CA TRP A 107 -7.07 2.59 -3.69
C TRP A 107 -6.66 3.76 -4.60
N GLY A 108 -5.39 3.82 -5.03
CA GLY A 108 -4.84 4.81 -5.97
C GLY A 108 -4.21 6.04 -5.32
N ASN A 109 -4.12 6.10 -4.00
CA ASN A 109 -3.49 7.22 -3.30
C ASN A 109 -2.00 6.96 -3.06
N TYR A 110 -1.22 8.02 -2.84
CA TYR A 110 0.18 7.88 -2.47
C TYR A 110 0.32 7.37 -1.04
N TYR A 111 1.36 6.57 -0.80
CA TYR A 111 1.91 6.44 0.53
C TYR A 111 2.53 7.77 0.94
N TYR A 112 2.41 8.14 2.21
CA TYR A 112 3.07 9.31 2.76
C TYR A 112 4.19 8.88 3.68
N CYS A 113 5.32 9.57 3.63
CA CYS A 113 6.42 9.43 4.55
C CYS A 113 6.60 10.71 5.37
N ASP A 114 6.83 10.53 6.66
CA ASP A 114 7.17 11.58 7.60
C ASP A 114 8.61 11.35 8.05
N PHE A 115 9.50 12.28 7.74
CA PHE A 115 10.88 12.27 8.22
C PHE A 115 11.04 13.47 9.14
N SER A 116 10.78 13.25 10.43
CA SER A 116 10.88 14.29 11.43
C SER A 116 12.19 14.16 12.21
N LYS A 117 12.89 15.28 12.35
CA LYS A 117 13.96 15.46 13.34
C LYS A 117 13.31 16.02 14.60
N THR A 118 13.14 15.17 15.61
CA THR A 118 12.73 15.66 16.94
C THR A 118 13.98 16.17 17.66
N VAL A 119 14.04 17.49 17.82
CA VAL A 119 15.13 18.15 18.55
C VAL A 119 14.75 18.24 20.02
N ASN A 120 15.24 17.28 20.82
CA ASN A 120 15.22 17.42 22.27
C ASN A 120 16.55 18.05 22.73
N PRO A 121 16.55 18.99 23.70
CA PRO A 121 17.79 19.54 24.23
C PRO A 121 18.62 18.41 24.86
N GLY A 122 19.73 18.05 24.21
CA GLY A 122 20.63 16.95 24.60
C GLY A 122 20.45 15.63 23.83
N ARG A 123 19.47 15.51 22.92
CA ARG A 123 19.28 14.29 22.11
C ARG A 123 18.59 14.60 20.78
N GLU A 124 19.25 14.28 19.67
CA GLU A 124 18.65 14.33 18.35
C GLU A 124 18.00 12.97 18.05
N VAL A 125 16.68 12.94 17.93
CA VAL A 125 15.95 11.73 17.53
C VAL A 125 15.46 11.91 16.11
N TYR A 126 15.77 10.93 15.27
CA TYR A 126 15.31 10.88 13.89
C TYR A 126 14.21 9.84 13.78
N GLN A 127 13.02 10.25 13.37
CA GLN A 127 11.85 9.40 13.22
C GLN A 127 11.42 9.36 11.75
N ALA A 128 11.33 8.16 11.19
CA ALA A 128 10.68 7.92 9.91
C ALA A 128 9.38 7.16 10.15
N SER A 129 8.28 7.62 9.55
CA SER A 129 7.02 6.89 9.53
C SER A 129 6.45 6.84 8.12
N VAL A 130 5.75 5.76 7.78
CA VAL A 130 5.05 5.62 6.49
C VAL A 130 3.57 5.42 6.78
N SER A 131 2.73 6.29 6.23
CA SER A 131 1.28 6.29 6.46
C SER A 131 0.48 6.13 5.17
N ILE A 132 -0.72 5.58 5.32
CA ILE A 132 -1.69 5.42 4.23
C ILE A 132 -2.80 6.46 4.46
N PRO A 133 -3.16 7.24 3.44
CA PRO A 133 -4.28 8.17 3.55
C PRO A 133 -5.57 7.39 3.87
N ASN A 134 -6.30 7.87 4.88
CA ASN A 134 -7.57 7.31 5.38
C ASN A 134 -7.52 5.95 6.13
N TYR A 135 -6.35 5.38 6.42
CA TYR A 135 -6.23 4.22 7.31
C TYR A 135 -5.38 4.57 8.52
N ARG A 136 -6.04 5.07 9.58
CA ARG A 136 -5.49 5.46 10.89
C ARG A 136 -4.17 4.74 11.23
N ARG A 137 -3.06 5.43 10.91
CA ARG A 137 -1.72 5.33 11.49
C ARG A 137 -1.21 3.90 11.74
N TYR A 138 -0.75 3.23 10.68
CA TYR A 138 0.37 2.28 10.83
C TYR A 138 1.67 3.08 11.01
N HIS A 139 1.78 3.77 12.14
CA HIS A 139 3.00 4.46 12.52
C HIS A 139 4.00 3.42 12.99
N HIS A 140 4.88 2.97 12.09
CA HIS A 140 6.13 2.36 12.55
C HIS A 140 7.06 3.48 13.00
N GLU A 141 6.84 3.94 14.22
CA GLU A 141 7.70 4.88 14.93
C GLU A 141 9.00 4.15 15.29
N TYR A 142 10.05 4.43 14.52
CA TYR A 142 11.39 4.03 14.88
C TYR A 142 12.01 5.15 15.71
N ASN A 143 11.97 4.99 17.03
CA ASN A 143 12.64 5.87 17.97
C ASN A 143 13.95 5.20 18.37
N GLN A 144 15.06 5.60 17.74
CA GLN A 144 16.37 5.12 18.14
C GLN A 144 16.91 6.04 19.24
N ASP A 145 16.91 5.53 20.47
CA ASP A 145 17.71 6.05 21.57
C ASP A 145 19.19 5.86 21.22
N LEU A 146 19.82 6.92 20.70
CA LEU A 146 21.26 7.01 20.59
C LEU A 146 21.85 7.01 22.02
N GLN A 147 22.50 5.91 22.40
CA GLN A 147 23.49 5.88 23.47
C GLN A 147 24.88 6.21 22.91
#